data_AF-A0AAW8VZ44-F1
#
_entry.id   AF-A0AAW8VZ44-F1
#
_cell.length_a   1.000
_cell.length_b   1.000
_cell.length_c   1.000
_cell.angle_alpha   90.00
_cell.angle_beta   90.00
_cell.angle_gamma   90.00
#
_symmetry.space_group_name_H-M   'P 1'
#
loop_
_entity.id
_entity.type
_entity.pdbx_description
1 polymer ?
#
loop_
_entity_poly.entity_id
_entity_poly.type
_entity_poly.pdbx_seq_one_letter_code
_entity_poly.pdbx_strand_id
1 'polypeptide(L)' 'MSSVQNEKTMFAMRIDKSEKDQLRQLYSDMGLDLSTAVNLFFKQSLLENGLPFKPSRDKVQSGLPK' A
#
# COMPACT_ATOMS: atom_id res chain seq x y z
N MET A 1 -13.23 -28.79 -13.75
CA MET A 1 -12.59 -27.47 -13.57
C MET A 1 -13.29 -26.81 -12.40
N SER A 2 -12.64 -26.79 -11.23
CA SER A 2 -13.20 -26.25 -10.00
C SER A 2 -13.40 -24.75 -10.18
N SER A 3 -14.66 -24.31 -10.09
CA SER A 3 -15.04 -22.90 -10.02
C SER A 3 -14.32 -22.25 -8.84
N VAL A 4 -13.33 -21.39 -9.13
CA VAL A 4 -12.68 -20.56 -8.11
C VAL A 4 -13.73 -19.58 -7.61
N GLN A 5 -14.28 -19.84 -6.43
CA GLN A 5 -15.16 -18.90 -5.75
C GLN A 5 -14.29 -17.73 -5.29
N ASN A 6 -14.66 -16.52 -5.72
CA ASN A 6 -13.97 -15.29 -5.37
C ASN A 6 -14.42 -14.85 -3.97
N GLU A 7 -14.00 -15.60 -2.95
CA GLU A 7 -14.36 -15.35 -1.56
C GLU A 7 -13.58 -14.14 -1.02
N LYS A 8 -14.31 -13.11 -0.58
CA LYS A 8 -13.72 -11.96 0.13
C LYS A 8 -13.57 -12.32 1.60
N THR A 9 -12.37 -12.16 2.14
CA THR A 9 -12.08 -12.37 3.56
C THR A 9 -11.74 -11.05 4.25
N MET A 10 -11.91 -11.01 5.58
CA MET A 10 -11.51 -9.85 6.38
C MET A 10 -10.01 -9.91 6.67
N PHE A 11 -9.32 -8.79 6.44
CA PHE A 11 -7.93 -8.61 6.85
C PHE A 11 -7.85 -7.54 7.95
N ALA A 12 -7.35 -7.93 9.13
CA ALA A 12 -7.19 -7.03 10.27
C ALA A 12 -5.71 -6.68 10.47
N MET A 13 -5.41 -5.38 10.51
CA MET A 13 -4.06 -4.84 10.71
C MET A 13 -4.04 -3.93 11.94
N ARG A 14 -2.98 -4.04 12.74
CA ARG A 14 -2.70 -3.12 13.85
C ARG A 14 -1.92 -1.92 13.31
N ILE A 15 -2.36 -0.73 13.67
CA ILE A 15 -1.75 0.55 13.30
C ILE A 15 -2.04 1.55 14.42
N ASP A 16 -1.11 2.47 14.66
CA ASP A 16 -1.33 3.54 15.60
C ASP A 16 -2.44 4.49 15.11
N LYS A 17 -3.22 5.03 16.05
CA LYS A 17 -4.37 5.87 15.70
C LYS A 17 -3.95 7.12 14.91
N SER A 18 -2.87 7.77 15.32
CA SER A 18 -2.33 8.95 14.64
C SER A 18 -1.89 8.64 13.21
N GLU A 19 -1.17 7.53 13.00
CA GLU A 19 -0.74 7.10 11.67
C GLU A 19 -1.94 6.77 10.78
N LYS A 20 -2.94 6.07 11.33
CA LYS A 20 -4.18 5.75 10.61
C LYS A 20 -4.92 7.00 10.13
N ASP A 21 -5.02 8.01 10.98
CA ASP A 21 -5.71 9.26 10.66
C ASP A 21 -4.91 10.08 9.61
N GLN A 22 -3.58 10.09 9.72
CA GLN A 22 -2.70 10.70 8.70
C GLN A 22 -2.82 10.01 7.34
N LEU A 23 -2.78 8.67 7.30
CA LEU A 23 -2.94 7.90 6.06
C LEU A 23 -4.33 8.11 5.45
N ARG A 24 -5.38 8.18 6.28
CA ARG A 24 -6.74 8.45 5.80
C ARG A 24 -6.84 9.81 5.11
N GLN A 25 -6.26 10.85 5.69
CA GLN A 25 -6.23 12.18 5.07
C GLN A 25 -5.47 12.12 3.74
N LEU A 26 -4.26 11.55 3.75
CA LEU A 26 -3.41 11.41 2.57
C LEU A 26 -4.12 10.70 1.41
N TYR A 27 -4.77 9.57 1.67
CA TYR A 27 -5.50 8.83 0.62
C TYR A 27 -6.79 9.52 0.21
N SER A 28 -7.50 10.17 1.14
CA SER A 28 -8.69 10.95 0.82
C SER A 28 -8.37 12.11 -0.12
N ASP A 29 -7.23 12.78 0.06
CA ASP A 29 -6.77 13.85 -0.82
C ASP A 29 -6.46 13.34 -2.25
N MET A 30 -6.17 12.03 -2.38
CA MET A 30 -6.03 11.32 -3.65
C MET A 30 -7.33 10.71 -4.17
N GLY A 31 -8.47 10.90 -3.48
CA GLY A 31 -9.76 10.32 -3.86
C GLY A 31 -9.90 8.83 -3.55
N LEU A 32 -9.12 8.31 -2.60
CA LEU A 32 -9.08 6.90 -2.22
C LEU A 32 -9.43 6.71 -0.74
N ASP A 33 -10.14 5.63 -0.42
CA ASP A 33 -10.20 5.18 0.98
C ASP A 33 -8.97 4.33 1.34
N LEU A 34 -8.69 4.23 2.64
CA LEU A 34 -7.54 3.48 3.16
C LEU A 34 -7.54 2.01 2.72
N SER A 35 -8.71 1.37 2.68
CA SER A 35 -8.84 -0.03 2.25
C SER A 35 -8.48 -0.22 0.77
N THR A 36 -8.85 0.73 -0.08
CA THR A 36 -8.57 0.72 -1.51
C THR A 36 -7.08 0.88 -1.73
N ALA A 37 -6.43 1.80 -1.03
CA ALA A 37 -4.98 1.98 -1.09
C ALA A 37 -4.22 0.70 -0.67
N VAL A 38 -4.63 0.06 0.43
CA VAL A 38 -4.03 -1.21 0.90
C VAL A 38 -4.27 -2.35 -0.09
N ASN A 39 -5.46 -2.45 -0.67
CA ASN A 39 -5.75 -3.45 -1.69
C ASN A 39 -4.92 -3.24 -2.97
N LEU A 40 -4.67 -1.99 -3.37
CA LEU A 40 -3.78 -1.68 -4.49
C LEU A 40 -2.35 -2.15 -4.20
N PHE A 41 -1.83 -1.91 -2.99
CA PHE A 41 -0.53 -2.42 -2.55
C PHE A 41 -0.42 -3.94 -2.73
N PHE A 42 -1.40 -4.70 -2.23
CA PHE A 42 -1.37 -6.16 -2.34
C PHE A 42 -1.49 -6.65 -3.78
N LYS A 43 -2.36 -6.03 -4.60
CA LYS A 43 -2.46 -6.37 -6.01
C LYS A 43 -1.15 -6.14 -6.75
N GLN A 44 -0.48 -5.01 -6.48
CA GLN A 44 0.81 -4.72 -7.10
C GLN A 44 1.88 -5.73 -6.67
N SER A 45 1.92 -6.11 -5.38
CA SER A 45 2.82 -7.16 -4.91
C SER A 45 2.63 -8.50 -5.61
N LEU A 46 1.37 -8.90 -5.85
CA LEU A 46 1.06 -10.12 -6.59
C LEU A 46 1.47 -10.03 -8.06
N LEU A 47 1.28 -8.86 -8.70
CA LEU A 47 1.68 -8.64 -10.10
C LEU A 47 3.20 -8.68 -10.29
N GLU A 48 3.96 -8.11 -9.35
CA GLU A 48 5.42 -8.06 -9.41
C GLU A 48 6.11 -9.30 -8.85
N ASN A 49 5.35 -10.20 -8.19
CA ASN A 49 5.90 -11.27 -7.38
C ASN A 49 6.96 -10.74 -6.38
N GLY A 50 6.64 -9.62 -5.72
CA GLY A 50 7.60 -8.83 -4.94
C GLY A 50 6.97 -7.68 -4.14
N LEU A 51 7.81 -6.76 -3.65
CA LEU A 51 7.34 -5.53 -3.03
C LEU A 51 6.92 -4.52 -4.10
N PRO A 52 5.85 -3.73 -3.90
CA PRO A 52 5.32 -2.82 -4.93
C PRO A 52 6.16 -1.54 -5.10
N PHE A 53 7.34 -1.52 -4.49
CA PHE A 53 8.38 -0.53 -4.65
C PHE A 53 9.73 -1.22 -4.43
N LYS A 54 10.79 -0.69 -5.06
CA LYS A 54 12.15 -1.19 -4.85
C LYS A 54 12.68 -0.68 -3.52
N PRO A 55 12.95 -1.54 -2.52
CA PRO A 55 13.56 -1.09 -1.28
C PRO A 55 14.98 -0.59 -1.58
N SER A 56 15.30 0.61 -1.12
CA SER A 56 16.68 1.11 -1.10
C SER A 56 17.10 1.40 0.35
N ARG A 57 18.37 1.17 0.65
CA ARG A 57 18.99 1.54 1.92
C ARG A 57 19.64 2.92 1.87
N ASP A 58 19.53 3.63 0.75
CA ASP A 58 20.18 4.92 0.58
C ASP A 58 19.43 6.00 1.36
N LYS A 59 20.14 6.63 2.29
CA LYS A 59 19.76 7.95 2.78
C LYS A 59 19.75 8.85 1.54
N VAL A 60 18.57 9.27 1.10
CA VAL A 60 18.43 10.27 0.05
C VAL A 60 19.11 11.56 0.53
N GLN A 61 20.39 11.73 0.23
CA GLN A 61 21.02 13.04 0.23
C GLN A 61 20.71 13.66 -1.13
N SER A 62 19.48 14.17 -1.25
CA SER A 62 19.09 14.95 -2.43
C SER A 62 19.75 16.33 -2.35
N GLY A 63 20.75 16.53 -3.21
CA GLY A 63 21.00 17.83 -3.85
C GLY A 63 22.34 18.47 -3.54
N LEU A 64 23.28 18.37 -4.49
CA LEU A 64 23.88 19.56 -5.10
C LEU A 64 24.24 19.23 -6.57
N PRO A 65 23.97 20.15 -7.52
CA PRO A 65 24.15 19.91 -8.95
C PRO A 65 25.64 19.97 -9.35
N LYS A 66 25.97 19.33 -10.48
CA LYS A 66 27.26 19.50 -11.18
C LYS A 66 27.47 20.94 -11.62
#